data_AF-A0A097QSA9-F1
#
_entry.id   AF-A0A097QSA9-F1
#
_cell.length_a   1.000
_cell.length_b   1.000
_cell.length_c   1.000
_cell.angle_alpha   90.00
_cell.angle_beta   90.00
_cell.angle_gamma   90.00
#
_symmetry.space_group_name_H-M   'P 1'
#
loop_
_entity.id
_entity.type
_entity.pdbx_description
1 polymer ?
#
loop_
_entity_poly.entity_id
_entity_poly.type
_entity_poly.pdbx_seq_one_letter_code
_entity_poly.pdbx_strand_id
1 'polypeptide(L)'
;MSIKREIKRKALHITGLTVPAVYMAFGRDFTLAFVGLAFLLFVILEPFRVIEEWRDRIKKELGLYVSPDVLEKIELIENHIDEITREHERDRVAAHIYFAAASFIVVYFFPKEVAVGAIALATLGDALAAIVGKSLGRHRFSNGKSVEGSLAYFLAGLAVLTPLVGLPLAVAGSLTGTIAEFYNLPPDDNFSNQLAVALAVYLAGLVI
;
A
#
# COMPACT_ATOMS: atom_id res chain seq x y z
N MET A 1 5.84 16.12 -8.52
CA MET A 1 4.40 15.87 -8.25
C MET A 1 3.90 16.76 -7.10
N SER A 2 2.84 17.55 -7.32
CA SER A 2 2.25 18.48 -6.34
C SER A 2 1.75 17.80 -5.06
N ILE A 3 1.68 18.54 -3.94
CA ILE A 3 1.12 18.07 -2.67
C ILE A 3 -0.35 17.62 -2.81
N LYS A 4 -1.14 18.28 -3.66
CA LYS A 4 -2.54 17.88 -3.91
C LYS A 4 -2.64 16.46 -4.49
N ARG A 5 -1.78 16.15 -5.47
CA ARG A 5 -1.70 14.81 -6.07
C ARG A 5 -1.16 13.78 -5.07
N GLU A 6 -0.22 14.16 -4.21
CA GLU A 6 0.27 13.30 -3.13
C GLU A 6 -0.85 12.89 -2.17
N ILE A 7 -1.65 13.86 -1.72
CA ILE A 7 -2.77 13.61 -0.81
C ILE A 7 -3.79 12.68 -1.46
N LYS A 8 -4.16 12.89 -2.72
CA LYS A 8 -5.06 11.98 -3.46
C LYS A 8 -4.53 10.55 -3.48
N ARG A 9 -3.24 10.36 -3.80
CA ARG A 9 -2.62 9.02 -3.81
C ARG A 9 -2.62 8.38 -2.42
N LYS A 10 -2.24 9.12 -1.38
CA LYS A 10 -2.22 8.59 -0.01
C LYS A 10 -3.61 8.33 0.55
N ALA A 11 -4.65 9.03 0.09
CA ALA A 11 -6.03 8.70 0.42
C ALA A 11 -6.45 7.33 -0.13
N LEU A 12 -6.06 7.00 -1.37
CA LEU A 12 -6.26 5.65 -1.91
C LEU A 12 -5.43 4.63 -1.14
N HIS A 13 -4.19 4.95 -0.79
CA HIS A 13 -3.32 4.07 0.00
C HIS A 13 -3.95 3.70 1.35
N ILE A 14 -4.51 4.68 2.07
CA ILE A 14 -5.16 4.49 3.37
C ILE A 14 -6.35 3.50 3.31
N THR A 15 -6.96 3.27 2.14
CA THR A 15 -7.98 2.22 2.00
C THR A 15 -7.44 0.82 2.34
N GLY A 16 -6.12 0.60 2.30
CA GLY A 16 -5.46 -0.61 2.79
C GLY A 16 -5.73 -0.92 4.27
N LEU A 17 -6.11 0.07 5.09
CA LEU A 17 -6.53 -0.13 6.49
C LEU A 17 -7.82 -0.95 6.63
N THR A 18 -8.55 -1.18 5.53
CA THR A 18 -9.68 -2.12 5.53
C THR A 18 -9.24 -3.52 5.93
N VAL A 19 -8.03 -3.98 5.54
CA VAL A 19 -7.53 -5.31 5.88
C VAL A 19 -7.38 -5.52 7.39
N PRO A 20 -6.62 -4.69 8.14
CA PRO A 20 -6.54 -4.83 9.59
C PRO A 20 -7.89 -4.63 10.28
N ALA A 21 -8.74 -3.71 9.80
CA ALA A 21 -10.08 -3.51 10.36
C ALA A 21 -10.95 -4.77 10.23
N VAL A 22 -10.96 -5.40 9.06
CA VAL A 22 -11.67 -6.66 8.81
C VAL A 22 -11.08 -7.78 9.67
N TYR A 23 -9.76 -7.86 9.83
CA TYR A 23 -9.13 -8.86 10.69
C TYR A 23 -9.48 -8.69 12.18
N MET A 24 -9.55 -7.44 12.64
CA MET A 24 -9.98 -7.15 14.00
C MET A 24 -11.43 -7.56 14.24
N ALA A 25 -12.33 -7.29 13.29
CA ALA A 25 -13.77 -7.51 13.42
C ALA A 25 -14.23 -8.96 13.14
N PHE A 26 -13.68 -9.61 12.11
CA PHE A 26 -14.21 -10.88 11.57
C PHE A 26 -13.24 -12.06 11.70
N GLY A 27 -12.00 -11.84 12.14
CA GLY A 27 -11.01 -12.90 12.35
C GLY A 27 -10.27 -13.33 11.08
N ARG A 28 -9.34 -14.28 11.24
CA ARG A 28 -8.33 -14.63 10.22
C ARG A 28 -8.95 -15.17 8.94
N ASP A 29 -9.84 -16.15 9.06
CA ASP A 29 -10.37 -16.88 7.90
C ASP A 29 -11.18 -15.97 6.98
N PHE A 30 -12.00 -15.09 7.55
CA PHE A 30 -12.75 -14.10 6.79
C PHE A 30 -11.82 -13.09 6.11
N THR A 31 -10.79 -12.60 6.81
CA THR A 31 -9.80 -11.68 6.21
C THR A 31 -9.03 -12.33 5.07
N LEU A 32 -8.61 -13.58 5.21
CA LEU A 32 -7.93 -14.31 4.14
C LEU A 32 -8.82 -14.47 2.92
N ALA A 33 -10.09 -14.81 3.10
CA ALA A 33 -11.06 -14.87 2.01
C ALA A 33 -11.27 -13.49 1.35
N PHE A 34 -11.40 -12.43 2.15
CA PHE A 34 -11.57 -11.05 1.69
C PHE A 34 -10.37 -10.56 0.86
N VAL A 35 -9.15 -10.68 1.41
CA VAL A 35 -7.91 -10.27 0.74
C VAL A 35 -7.62 -11.16 -0.46
N GLY A 36 -7.86 -12.47 -0.35
CA GLY A 36 -7.67 -13.42 -1.44
C GLY A 36 -8.59 -13.11 -2.63
N LEU A 37 -9.88 -12.83 -2.38
CA LEU A 37 -10.81 -12.41 -3.41
C LEU A 37 -10.36 -11.08 -4.05
N ALA A 38 -9.98 -10.09 -3.26
CA ALA A 38 -9.48 -8.81 -3.76
C ALA A 38 -8.23 -9.00 -4.63
N PHE A 39 -7.27 -9.82 -4.19
CA PHE A 39 -6.07 -10.16 -4.94
C PHE A 39 -6.39 -10.81 -6.29
N LEU A 40 -7.29 -11.80 -6.31
CA LEU A 40 -7.72 -12.44 -7.56
C LEU A 40 -8.36 -11.44 -8.52
N LEU A 41 -9.25 -10.57 -8.01
CA LEU A 41 -9.85 -9.51 -8.82
C LEU A 41 -8.79 -8.56 -9.38
N PHE A 42 -7.81 -8.13 -8.57
CA PHE A 42 -6.74 -7.27 -9.04
C PHE A 42 -5.89 -7.93 -10.13
N VAL A 43 -5.51 -9.20 -9.97
CA VAL A 43 -4.75 -9.93 -10.99
C VAL A 43 -5.57 -10.13 -12.27
N ILE A 44 -6.86 -10.41 -12.17
CA ILE A 44 -7.75 -10.56 -13.35
C ILE A 44 -7.94 -9.22 -14.08
N LEU A 45 -8.02 -8.12 -13.34
CA LEU A 45 -8.26 -6.79 -13.90
C LEU A 45 -6.98 -6.12 -14.40
N GLU A 46 -5.79 -6.53 -13.93
CA GLU A 46 -4.50 -5.92 -14.28
C GLU A 46 -4.21 -5.88 -15.79
N PRO A 47 -4.47 -6.93 -16.59
CA PRO A 47 -4.27 -6.88 -18.04
C PRO A 47 -5.11 -5.80 -18.73
N PHE A 48 -6.30 -5.47 -18.20
CA PHE A 48 -7.15 -4.41 -18.73
C PHE A 48 -6.59 -3.01 -18.45
N ARG A 49 -5.75 -2.86 -17.41
CA ARG A 49 -5.04 -1.61 -17.10
C ARG A 49 -3.80 -1.43 -17.97
N VAL A 50 -3.03 -2.51 -18.16
CA VAL A 50 -1.69 -2.43 -18.78
C VAL A 50 -1.77 -2.44 -20.31
N ILE A 51 -2.77 -3.09 -20.91
CA ILE A 51 -2.83 -3.26 -22.36
C ILE A 51 -4.02 -2.50 -22.95
N GLU A 52 -3.77 -1.24 -23.37
CA GLU A 52 -4.75 -0.42 -24.09
C GLU A 52 -5.34 -1.15 -25.31
N GLU A 53 -4.52 -1.95 -26.00
CA GLU A 53 -4.96 -2.72 -27.16
C GLU A 53 -5.98 -3.83 -26.84
N TRP A 54 -5.96 -4.40 -25.63
CA TRP A 54 -6.96 -5.40 -25.22
C TRP A 54 -8.25 -4.71 -24.77
N ARG A 55 -8.16 -3.56 -24.09
CA ARG A 55 -9.31 -2.70 -23.78
C ARG A 55 -10.07 -2.38 -25.08
N ASP A 56 -9.36 -1.98 -26.12
CA ASP A 56 -9.97 -1.58 -27.39
C ASP A 56 -10.42 -2.78 -28.25
N ARG A 57 -9.69 -3.90 -28.23
CA ARG A 57 -10.13 -5.16 -28.87
C ARG A 57 -11.40 -5.72 -28.25
N ILE A 58 -11.52 -5.72 -26.92
CA ILE A 58 -12.71 -6.22 -26.22
C ILE A 58 -13.91 -5.29 -26.43
N LYS A 59 -13.73 -3.97 -26.39
CA LYS A 59 -14.77 -2.99 -26.77
C LYS A 59 -15.30 -3.28 -28.19
N LYS A 60 -14.39 -3.63 -29.10
CA LYS A 60 -14.70 -3.93 -30.50
C LYS A 60 -15.33 -5.32 -30.69
N GLU A 61 -14.88 -6.35 -29.98
CA GLU A 61 -15.42 -7.72 -30.07
C GLU A 61 -16.74 -7.91 -29.32
N LEU A 62 -16.95 -7.25 -28.18
CA LEU A 62 -18.22 -7.31 -27.45
C LEU A 62 -19.35 -6.50 -28.14
N GLY A 63 -19.06 -5.81 -29.25
CA GLY A 63 -20.04 -5.00 -29.97
C GLY A 63 -20.68 -3.91 -29.09
N LEU A 64 -19.99 -3.50 -28.01
CA LEU A 64 -20.44 -2.44 -27.13
C LEU A 64 -20.30 -1.13 -27.89
N TYR A 65 -21.34 -0.76 -28.66
CA TYR A 65 -21.59 0.60 -29.09
C TYR A 65 -21.84 1.43 -27.82
N VAL A 66 -20.73 1.83 -27.18
CA VAL A 66 -20.77 2.75 -26.06
C VAL A 66 -21.28 4.07 -26.62
N SER A 67 -22.38 4.59 -26.08
CA SER A 67 -22.88 5.90 -26.49
C SER A 67 -21.79 6.97 -26.26
N PRO A 68 -21.71 8.03 -27.10
CA PRO A 68 -20.71 9.09 -26.97
C PRO A 68 -20.60 9.65 -25.54
N ASP A 69 -21.73 9.76 -24.85
CA ASP A 69 -21.82 10.24 -23.46
C ASP A 69 -21.14 9.31 -22.44
N VAL A 70 -21.12 7.99 -22.71
CA VAL A 70 -20.47 7.01 -21.83
C VAL A 70 -18.98 6.92 -22.14
N LEU A 71 -18.58 7.11 -23.40
CA LEU A 71 -17.17 7.25 -23.78
C LEU A 71 -16.53 8.46 -23.12
N GLU A 72 -17.18 9.62 -23.16
CA GLU A 72 -16.70 10.84 -22.50
C GLU A 72 -16.54 10.64 -20.99
N LYS A 73 -17.50 9.95 -20.34
CA LYS A 73 -17.39 9.60 -18.91
C LYS A 73 -16.24 8.64 -18.61
N ILE A 74 -16.00 7.66 -19.48
CA ILE A 74 -14.89 6.72 -19.34
C ILE A 74 -13.55 7.47 -19.51
N GLU A 75 -13.41 8.33 -20.53
CA GLU A 75 -12.21 9.15 -20.72
C GLU A 75 -11.96 10.10 -19.55
N LEU A 76 -13.00 10.69 -18.96
CA LEU A 76 -12.86 11.50 -17.75
C LEU A 76 -12.33 10.69 -16.56
N ILE A 77 -12.80 9.44 -16.40
CA ILE A 77 -12.31 8.53 -15.36
C ILE A 77 -10.86 8.13 -15.63
N GLU A 78 -10.53 7.76 -16.87
CA GLU A 78 -9.18 7.38 -17.29
C GLU A 78 -8.18 8.52 -17.06
N ASN A 79 -8.52 9.75 -17.47
CA ASN A 79 -7.72 10.93 -17.21
C ASN A 79 -7.52 11.17 -15.71
N HIS A 80 -8.54 10.92 -14.87
CA HIS A 80 -8.42 11.06 -13.42
C HIS A 80 -7.51 10.00 -12.80
N ILE A 81 -7.52 8.78 -13.33
CA ILE A 81 -6.63 7.69 -12.89
C ILE A 81 -5.19 8.04 -13.28
N ASP A 82 -4.98 8.49 -14.51
CA ASP A 82 -3.67 8.87 -15.05
C ASP A 82 -3.02 10.01 -14.27
N GLU A 83 -3.80 10.97 -13.77
CA GLU A 83 -3.28 12.03 -12.90
C GLU A 83 -2.73 11.52 -11.56
N ILE A 84 -3.14 10.33 -11.11
CA ILE A 84 -2.82 9.76 -9.79
C ILE A 84 -1.63 8.78 -9.87
N THR A 85 -1.54 7.98 -10.94
CA THR A 85 -0.44 7.03 -11.18
C THR A 85 0.88 7.72 -11.51
N ARG A 86 2.00 7.20 -11.00
CA ARG A 86 3.34 7.69 -11.42
C ARG A 86 3.71 7.13 -12.80
N GLU A 87 4.49 7.87 -13.58
CA GLU A 87 4.94 7.44 -14.92
C GLU A 87 5.60 6.04 -14.90
N HIS A 88 6.39 5.72 -13.88
CA HIS A 88 7.03 4.40 -13.73
C HIS A 88 6.11 3.26 -13.22
N GLU A 89 4.87 3.56 -12.81
CA GLU A 89 3.86 2.59 -12.36
C GLU A 89 2.94 2.13 -13.52
N ARG A 90 3.06 2.76 -14.70
CA ARG A 90 2.24 2.42 -15.88
C ARG A 90 2.59 1.05 -16.45
N ASP A 91 3.88 0.71 -16.52
CA ASP A 91 4.37 -0.52 -17.16
C ASP A 91 4.74 -1.64 -16.16
N ARG A 92 4.46 -1.43 -14.86
CA ARG A 92 4.78 -2.38 -13.80
C ARG A 92 3.50 -2.93 -13.18
N VAL A 93 3.58 -4.13 -12.63
CA VAL A 93 2.51 -4.73 -11.80
C VAL A 93 2.06 -3.72 -10.76
N ALA A 94 0.77 -3.49 -10.66
CA ALA A 94 0.22 -2.44 -9.82
C ALA A 94 0.53 -2.66 -8.33
N ALA A 95 0.87 -1.57 -7.63
CA ALA A 95 1.19 -1.57 -6.21
C ALA A 95 0.11 -2.24 -5.32
N HIS A 96 -1.16 -2.16 -5.71
CA HIS A 96 -2.26 -2.78 -4.96
C HIS A 96 -2.26 -4.32 -5.03
N ILE A 97 -1.71 -4.92 -6.10
CA ILE A 97 -1.51 -6.38 -6.20
C ILE A 97 -0.43 -6.82 -5.21
N TYR A 98 0.69 -6.09 -5.18
CA TYR A 98 1.77 -6.30 -4.23
C TYR A 98 1.30 -6.11 -2.78
N PHE A 99 0.52 -5.07 -2.51
CA PHE A 99 -0.07 -4.84 -1.20
C PHE A 99 -0.96 -6.02 -0.77
N ALA A 100 -1.88 -6.46 -1.63
CA ALA A 100 -2.80 -7.56 -1.32
C ALA A 100 -2.06 -8.89 -1.12
N ALA A 101 -1.05 -9.18 -1.95
CA ALA A 101 -0.21 -10.36 -1.78
C ALA A 101 0.54 -10.36 -0.43
N ALA A 102 1.19 -9.25 -0.08
CA ALA A 102 1.88 -9.13 1.21
C ALA A 102 0.91 -9.22 2.39
N SER A 103 -0.24 -8.54 2.31
CA SER A 103 -1.28 -8.63 3.34
C SER A 103 -1.77 -10.07 3.54
N PHE A 104 -1.99 -10.83 2.45
CA PHE A 104 -2.38 -12.24 2.54
C PHE A 104 -1.33 -13.07 3.27
N ILE A 105 -0.05 -12.95 2.86
CA ILE A 105 1.08 -13.65 3.49
C ILE A 105 1.17 -13.28 4.98
N VAL A 106 1.10 -11.98 5.30
CA VAL A 106 1.22 -11.48 6.66
C VAL A 106 0.08 -12.00 7.55
N VAL A 107 -1.17 -11.95 7.08
CA VAL A 107 -2.34 -12.47 7.83
C VAL A 107 -2.27 -13.98 8.02
N TYR A 108 -1.76 -14.71 7.03
CA TYR A 108 -1.68 -16.18 7.07
C TYR A 108 -0.62 -16.67 8.06
N PHE A 109 0.59 -16.11 8.02
CA PHE A 109 1.73 -16.65 8.75
C PHE A 109 1.94 -16.05 10.15
N PHE A 110 1.46 -14.83 10.42
CA PHE A 110 1.80 -14.12 11.66
C PHE A 110 0.63 -14.02 12.65
N PRO A 111 0.92 -13.85 13.96
CA PRO A 111 -0.10 -13.55 14.97
C PRO A 111 -0.90 -12.29 14.62
N LYS A 112 -2.15 -12.22 15.12
CA LYS A 112 -3.10 -11.15 14.78
C LYS A 112 -2.51 -9.76 15.04
N GLU A 113 -1.86 -9.57 16.17
CA GLU A 113 -1.29 -8.30 16.63
C GLU A 113 -0.15 -7.84 15.70
N VAL A 114 0.72 -8.78 15.31
CA VAL A 114 1.82 -8.54 14.36
C VAL A 114 1.28 -8.20 12.98
N ALA A 115 0.31 -8.98 12.49
CA ALA A 115 -0.27 -8.77 11.18
C ALA A 115 -1.02 -7.44 11.07
N VAL A 116 -1.89 -7.14 12.05
CA VAL A 116 -2.61 -5.87 12.12
C VAL A 116 -1.62 -4.70 12.18
N GLY A 117 -0.60 -4.80 13.05
CA GLY A 117 0.40 -3.77 13.22
C GLY A 117 1.25 -3.51 11.97
N ALA A 118 1.74 -4.56 11.33
CA ALA A 118 2.58 -4.45 10.13
C ALA A 118 1.83 -3.84 8.94
N ILE A 119 0.60 -4.29 8.68
CA ILE A 119 -0.22 -3.76 7.59
C ILE A 119 -0.63 -2.32 7.89
N ALA A 120 -1.09 -2.03 9.11
CA ALA A 120 -1.46 -0.68 9.51
C ALA A 120 -0.30 0.31 9.42
N LEU A 121 0.89 -0.08 9.88
CA LEU A 121 2.10 0.75 9.78
C LEU A 121 2.53 0.97 8.33
N ALA A 122 2.56 -0.07 7.50
CA ALA A 122 2.90 0.10 6.09
C ALA A 122 1.94 1.05 5.35
N THR A 123 0.69 1.14 5.81
CA THR A 123 -0.32 2.03 5.20
C THR A 123 -0.24 3.45 5.76
N LEU A 124 -0.33 3.61 7.08
CA LEU A 124 -0.34 4.92 7.75
C LEU A 124 1.03 5.58 7.79
N GLY A 125 2.07 4.80 8.08
CA GLY A 125 3.44 5.30 8.16
C GLY A 125 3.89 5.89 6.82
N ASP A 126 3.68 5.17 5.72
CA ASP A 126 4.03 5.64 4.37
C ASP A 126 3.21 6.89 3.96
N ALA A 127 1.91 6.92 4.28
CA ALA A 127 1.09 8.11 4.05
C ALA A 127 1.62 9.34 4.81
N LEU A 128 1.90 9.18 6.11
CA LEU A 128 2.43 10.25 6.95
C LEU A 128 3.83 10.67 6.53
N ALA A 129 4.72 9.72 6.21
CA ALA A 129 6.07 9.99 5.73
C ALA A 129 6.06 10.87 4.47
N ALA A 130 5.19 10.54 3.51
CA ALA A 130 5.09 11.29 2.28
C ALA A 130 4.46 12.67 2.46
N ILE A 131 3.38 12.78 3.25
CA ILE A 131 2.70 14.06 3.51
C ILE A 131 3.61 15.00 4.29
N VAL A 132 4.21 14.54 5.39
CA VAL A 132 5.13 15.33 6.21
C VAL A 132 6.40 15.65 5.41
N GLY A 133 6.97 14.65 4.73
CA GLY A 133 8.17 14.83 3.93
C GLY A 133 8.01 15.80 2.76
N LYS A 134 6.79 15.96 2.20
CA LYS A 134 6.53 16.98 1.18
C LYS A 134 6.15 18.35 1.73
N SER A 135 5.41 18.42 2.83
CA SER A 135 4.92 19.68 3.38
C SER A 135 5.92 20.38 4.29
N LEU A 136 6.62 19.62 5.13
CA LEU A 136 7.53 20.12 6.17
C LEU A 136 8.99 19.72 5.93
N GLY A 137 9.26 18.87 4.94
CA GLY A 137 10.60 18.32 4.70
C GLY A 137 11.62 19.38 4.26
N ARG A 138 12.53 19.74 5.17
CA ARG A 138 13.64 20.68 4.93
C ARG A 138 14.95 19.96 4.69
N HIS A 139 15.18 18.85 5.40
CA HIS A 139 16.42 18.08 5.31
C HIS A 139 16.19 16.86 4.41
N ARG A 140 16.67 16.94 3.17
CA ARG A 140 16.46 15.89 2.17
C ARG A 140 17.70 15.06 1.94
N PHE A 141 17.48 13.77 1.74
CA PHE A 141 18.49 12.84 1.26
C PHE A 141 18.57 12.90 -0.27
N SER A 142 19.62 12.28 -0.84
CA SER A 142 19.84 12.23 -2.29
C SER A 142 18.73 11.50 -3.06
N ASN A 143 17.99 10.61 -2.41
CA ASN A 143 16.83 9.91 -2.97
C ASN A 143 15.53 10.74 -2.96
N GLY A 144 15.58 12.00 -2.49
CA GLY A 144 14.44 12.92 -2.44
C GLY A 144 13.54 12.76 -1.21
N LYS A 145 13.74 11.72 -0.38
CA LYS A 145 13.07 11.58 0.92
C LYS A 145 13.61 12.62 1.91
N SER A 146 12.85 12.91 2.95
CA SER A 146 13.26 13.87 3.98
C SER A 146 13.38 13.21 5.35
N VAL A 147 14.27 13.73 6.18
CA VAL A 147 14.46 13.29 7.58
C VAL A 147 13.14 13.41 8.35
N GLU A 148 12.39 14.49 8.12
CA GLU A 148 11.09 14.73 8.74
C GLU A 148 10.05 13.69 8.32
N GLY A 149 10.08 13.26 7.06
CA GLY A 149 9.23 12.17 6.58
C GLY A 149 9.57 10.83 7.24
N SER A 150 10.86 10.47 7.30
CA SER A 150 11.30 9.24 7.97
C SER A 150 11.01 9.26 9.48
N LEU A 151 11.15 10.42 10.14
CA LEU A 151 10.76 10.58 11.54
C LEU A 151 9.24 10.44 11.72
N ALA A 152 8.43 10.99 10.81
CA ALA A 152 6.98 10.81 10.84
C ALA A 152 6.58 9.33 10.69
N TYR A 153 7.24 8.58 9.81
CA TYR A 153 7.07 7.13 9.70
C TYR A 153 7.37 6.44 11.03
N PHE A 154 8.55 6.72 11.60
CA PHE A 154 9.00 6.08 12.84
C PHE A 154 8.03 6.35 14.00
N LEU A 155 7.60 7.60 14.18
CA LEU A 155 6.65 7.97 15.23
C LEU A 155 5.25 7.36 15.00
N ALA A 156 4.80 7.27 13.75
CA ALA A 156 3.57 6.55 13.41
C ALA A 156 3.68 5.06 13.77
N GLY A 157 4.84 4.45 13.51
CA GLY A 157 5.14 3.08 13.91
C GLY A 157 5.06 2.88 15.42
N LEU A 158 5.65 3.77 16.21
CA LEU A 158 5.55 3.70 17.67
C LEU A 158 4.10 3.80 18.13
N ALA A 159 3.33 4.73 17.56
CA ALA A 159 1.92 4.91 17.91
C ALA A 159 1.05 3.69 17.54
N VAL A 160 1.30 3.06 16.39
CA VAL A 160 0.53 1.92 15.89
C VAL A 160 0.93 0.61 16.58
N LEU A 161 2.23 0.34 16.72
CA LEU A 161 2.73 -0.95 17.20
C LEU A 161 2.74 -1.07 18.72
N THR A 162 3.00 0.01 19.47
CA THR A 162 3.08 -0.05 20.95
C THR A 162 1.84 -0.67 21.60
N PRO A 163 0.59 -0.27 21.26
CA PRO A 163 -0.60 -0.87 21.88
C PRO A 163 -0.85 -2.33 21.46
N LEU A 164 -0.19 -2.82 20.41
CA LEU A 164 -0.39 -4.18 19.89
C LEU A 164 0.67 -5.16 20.37
N VAL A 165 1.93 -4.74 20.41
CA VAL A 165 3.09 -5.62 20.68
C VAL A 165 4.02 -5.11 21.78
N GLY A 166 3.69 -3.98 22.41
CA GLY A 166 4.51 -3.35 23.44
C GLY A 166 5.68 -2.53 22.88
N LEU A 167 6.28 -1.69 23.73
CA LEU A 167 7.28 -0.70 23.31
C LEU A 167 8.57 -1.31 22.70
N PRO A 168 9.20 -2.35 23.26
CA PRO A 168 10.45 -2.88 22.69
C PRO A 168 10.27 -3.40 21.26
N LEU A 169 9.21 -4.17 21.02
CA LEU A 169 8.88 -4.70 19.70
C LEU A 169 8.42 -3.59 18.75
N ALA A 170 7.69 -2.58 19.26
CA ALA A 170 7.30 -1.42 18.48
C ALA A 170 8.50 -0.62 17.98
N VAL A 171 9.53 -0.42 18.81
CA VAL A 171 10.78 0.25 18.38
C VAL A 171 11.45 -0.56 17.27
N ALA A 172 11.60 -1.87 17.44
CA ALA A 172 12.20 -2.74 16.43
C ALA A 172 11.43 -2.68 15.10
N GLY A 173 10.11 -2.89 15.13
CA GLY A 173 9.27 -2.84 13.94
C GLY A 173 9.25 -1.47 13.27
N SER A 174 9.22 -0.38 14.04
CA SER A 174 9.22 0.98 13.51
C SER A 174 10.56 1.33 12.85
N LEU A 175 11.69 0.93 13.43
CA LEU A 175 13.00 1.10 12.81
C LEU A 175 13.11 0.32 11.51
N THR A 176 12.73 -0.97 11.53
CA THR A 176 12.73 -1.81 10.32
C THR A 176 11.86 -1.23 9.23
N GLY A 177 10.64 -0.79 9.56
CA GLY A 177 9.74 -0.16 8.61
C GLY A 177 10.28 1.14 8.04
N THR A 178 10.88 2.01 8.87
CA THR A 178 11.52 3.25 8.39
C THR A 178 12.65 2.95 7.41
N ILE A 179 13.46 1.93 7.68
CA ILE A 179 14.56 1.52 6.79
C ILE A 179 14.01 0.94 5.48
N ALA A 180 13.03 0.04 5.57
CA ALA A 180 12.41 -0.58 4.40
C ALA A 180 11.73 0.46 3.50
N GLU A 181 10.99 1.40 4.10
CA GLU A 181 10.44 2.56 3.42
C GLU A 181 11.57 3.35 2.78
N PHE A 182 12.59 3.77 3.53
CA PHE A 182 13.65 4.66 3.03
C PHE A 182 14.32 4.15 1.75
N TYR A 183 14.59 2.85 1.67
CA TYR A 183 15.26 2.22 0.53
C TYR A 183 14.31 1.78 -0.60
N ASN A 184 12.99 1.86 -0.42
CA ASN A 184 11.99 1.34 -1.38
C ASN A 184 12.31 -0.10 -1.82
N LEU A 185 12.44 -1.02 -0.86
CA LEU A 185 12.93 -2.38 -1.12
C LEU A 185 12.10 -3.11 -2.20
N PRO A 186 12.73 -3.76 -3.19
CA PRO A 186 12.04 -4.49 -4.25
C PRO A 186 11.33 -5.74 -3.71
N PRO A 187 10.28 -6.25 -4.39
CA PRO A 187 9.83 -5.87 -5.74
C PRO A 187 8.99 -4.58 -5.76
N ASP A 188 8.40 -4.23 -4.63
CA ASP A 188 7.58 -3.03 -4.42
C ASP A 188 7.63 -2.68 -2.92
N ASP A 189 7.63 -1.39 -2.60
CA ASP A 189 7.74 -0.93 -1.21
C ASP A 189 6.52 -1.34 -0.37
N ASN A 190 5.34 -1.43 -0.96
CA ASN A 190 4.13 -1.88 -0.27
C ASN A 190 4.18 -3.38 0.06
N PHE A 191 4.89 -4.18 -0.74
CA PHE A 191 5.10 -5.59 -0.45
C PHE A 191 6.15 -5.76 0.66
N SER A 192 7.34 -5.21 0.43
CA SER A 192 8.52 -5.45 1.25
C SER A 192 8.38 -4.87 2.64
N ASN A 193 7.76 -3.70 2.78
CA ASN A 193 7.63 -3.03 4.07
C ASN A 193 6.74 -3.82 5.04
N GLN A 194 5.58 -4.31 4.58
CA GLN A 194 4.68 -5.14 5.39
C GLN A 194 5.39 -6.39 5.92
N LEU A 195 6.08 -7.12 5.05
CA LEU A 195 6.78 -8.34 5.42
C LEU A 195 7.98 -8.09 6.32
N ALA A 196 8.77 -7.04 6.04
CA ALA A 196 9.93 -6.69 6.85
C ALA A 196 9.52 -6.34 8.28
N VAL A 197 8.48 -5.51 8.44
CA VAL A 197 7.94 -5.16 9.76
C VAL A 197 7.38 -6.39 10.48
N ALA A 198 6.56 -7.20 9.82
CA ALA A 198 5.98 -8.41 10.42
C ALA A 198 7.06 -9.38 10.89
N LEU A 199 8.06 -9.63 10.03
CA LEU A 199 9.18 -10.52 10.34
C LEU A 199 10.02 -9.99 11.50
N ALA A 200 10.38 -8.70 11.49
CA ALA A 200 11.20 -8.11 12.54
C ALA A 200 10.50 -8.15 13.90
N VAL A 201 9.22 -7.77 13.96
CA VAL A 201 8.43 -7.81 15.19
C VAL A 201 8.28 -9.25 15.69
N TYR A 202 7.98 -10.19 14.79
CA TYR A 202 7.81 -11.59 15.16
C TYR A 202 9.10 -12.21 15.69
N LEU A 203 10.22 -12.06 14.97
CA LEU A 203 11.52 -12.62 15.39
C LEU A 203 12.02 -11.96 16.68
N ALA A 204 11.86 -10.66 16.84
CA ALA A 204 12.23 -9.97 18.08
C ALA A 204 11.40 -10.48 19.27
N GLY A 205 10.11 -10.77 19.07
CA GLY A 205 9.23 -11.35 20.09
C GLY A 205 9.52 -12.80 20.46
N LEU A 206 10.41 -13.49 19.72
CA LEU A 206 10.91 -14.81 20.11
C LEU A 206 12.09 -14.74 21.09
N VAL A 207 12.72 -13.56 21.22
CA VAL A 207 13.97 -13.37 21.96
C VAL A 207 13.78 -12.49 23.20
N ILE A 208 12.81 -11.58 23.17
CA ILE A 208 12.49 -10.61 24.22
C ILE A 208 11.23 -11.06 24.96
#